data_AF-A0A377XE92-F1
#
_entry.id   AF-A0A377XE92-F1
#
_cell.length_a   1.000
_cell.length_b   1.000
_cell.length_c   1.000
_cell.angle_alpha   90.00
_cell.angle_beta   90.00
_cell.angle_gamma   90.00
#
_symmetry.space_group_name_H-M   'P 1'
#
loop_
_entity.id
_entity.type
_entity.pdbx_description
1 polymer ?
#
loop_
_entity_poly.entity_id
_entity_poly.type
_entity_poly.pdbx_seq_one_letter_code
_entity_poly.pdbx_strand_id
1 'polypeptide(L)'
;MFPEKGGIKALDRLYHDPRGVVVHVTGWDREKQQVYFTRPGYPHECMQPVWKFQQYFTSAMNEQRKNIFIRLILFSSTRLITHYSV
;
A
#
# COMPACT_ATOMS: atom_id res chain seq x y z
N MET A 1 -17.22 11.71 -9.19
CA MET A 1 -16.05 12.58 -8.92
C MET A 1 -15.91 12.64 -7.41
N PHE A 2 -15.12 11.73 -6.82
CA PHE A 2 -14.95 11.70 -5.36
C PHE A 2 -13.94 12.78 -4.98
N PRO A 3 -14.27 13.70 -4.05
CA PRO A 3 -13.40 14.83 -3.76
C PRO A 3 -12.12 14.31 -3.11
N GLU A 4 -10.98 14.56 -3.75
CA GLU A 4 -9.65 14.24 -3.24
C GLU A 4 -9.37 15.14 -2.04
N LYS A 5 -9.79 14.71 -0.84
CA LYS A 5 -9.42 15.39 0.40
C LYS A 5 -7.90 15.23 0.60
N GLY A 6 -7.16 16.25 0.19
CA GLY A 6 -5.78 16.50 0.63
C GLY A 6 -4.77 15.39 0.31
N GLY A 7 -4.67 14.97 -0.96
CA GLY A 7 -3.61 14.06 -1.40
C GLY A 7 -3.75 12.60 -0.98
N ILE A 8 -4.86 12.24 -0.30
CA ILE A 8 -5.17 10.86 0.08
C ILE A 8 -5.90 10.17 -1.07
N LYS A 9 -5.28 9.13 -1.62
CA LYS A 9 -5.86 8.27 -2.64
C LYS A 9 -6.69 7.17 -1.98
N ALA A 10 -8.00 7.16 -2.24
CA ALA A 10 -8.88 6.08 -1.79
C ALA A 10 -8.50 4.73 -2.44
N LEU A 11 -8.53 3.68 -1.65
CA LEU A 11 -8.21 2.31 -2.04
C LEU A 11 -9.30 1.36 -1.55
N ASP A 12 -9.43 0.23 -2.22
CA ASP A 12 -10.31 -0.86 -1.80
C ASP A 12 -9.57 -2.19 -2.01
N ARG A 13 -8.75 -2.56 -1.02
CA ARG A 13 -7.84 -3.72 -1.13
C ARG A 13 -7.73 -4.49 0.17
N LEU A 14 -7.57 -5.80 0.08
CA LEU A 14 -7.39 -6.67 1.22
C LEU A 14 -5.92 -7.11 1.37
N TYR A 15 -5.40 -7.03 2.58
CA TYR A 15 -4.04 -7.44 2.96
C TYR A 15 -4.10 -8.30 4.23
N HIS A 16 -3.11 -9.15 4.44
CA HIS A 16 -2.88 -9.83 5.70
C HIS A 16 -1.87 -9.03 6.53
N ASP A 17 -2.19 -8.81 7.80
CA ASP A 17 -1.22 -8.32 8.78
C ASP A 17 -0.19 -9.43 9.15
N PRO A 18 0.88 -9.12 9.91
CA PRO A 18 1.85 -10.12 10.37
C PRO A 18 1.27 -11.28 11.18
N ARG A 19 0.04 -11.13 11.68
CA ARG A 19 -0.67 -12.15 12.47
C ARG A 19 -1.61 -12.98 11.57
N GLY A 20 -1.61 -12.74 10.26
CA GLY A 20 -2.47 -13.40 9.28
C GLY A 20 -3.88 -12.83 9.17
N VAL A 21 -4.22 -11.78 9.92
CA VAL A 21 -5.57 -11.20 9.92
C VAL A 21 -5.76 -10.35 8.67
N VAL A 22 -6.88 -10.58 7.98
CA VAL A 22 -7.25 -9.78 6.80
C VAL A 22 -7.68 -8.38 7.25
N VAL A 23 -6.98 -7.37 6.75
CA VAL A 23 -7.28 -5.95 6.90
C VAL A 23 -7.74 -5.36 5.57
N HIS A 24 -8.57 -4.32 5.64
CA HIS A 24 -9.08 -3.62 4.48
C HIS A 24 -8.42 -2.25 4.36
N VAL A 25 -7.57 -2.08 3.35
CA VAL A 25 -6.89 -0.82 3.04
C VAL A 25 -7.84 0.11 2.33
N THR A 26 -8.17 1.23 2.98
CA THR A 26 -9.14 2.24 2.57
C THR A 26 -8.48 3.44 1.89
N GLY A 27 -7.19 3.68 2.15
CA GLY A 27 -6.51 4.84 1.57
C GLY A 27 -5.00 4.85 1.70
N TRP A 28 -4.37 5.70 0.89
CA TRP A 28 -2.94 5.99 0.93
C TRP A 28 -2.70 7.49 0.77
N ASP A 29 -2.02 8.09 1.74
CA ASP A 29 -1.54 9.46 1.69
C ASP A 29 -0.12 9.49 1.14
N ARG A 30 0.03 10.08 -0.04
CA ARG A 30 1.33 10.19 -0.72
C ARG A 30 2.24 11.19 -0.02
N GLU A 31 1.71 12.28 0.52
CA GLU A 31 2.52 13.34 1.11
C GLU A 31 3.07 12.90 2.47
N LYS A 32 2.21 12.29 3.29
CA LYS A 32 2.60 11.80 4.62
C LYS A 32 3.23 10.42 4.61
N GLN A 33 3.22 9.74 3.46
CA GLN A 33 3.68 8.36 3.32
C GLN A 33 2.99 7.43 4.32
N GLN A 34 1.65 7.50 4.37
CA GLN A 34 0.82 6.74 5.30
C GLN A 34 -0.22 5.90 4.57
N VAL A 35 -0.48 4.70 5.08
CA VAL A 35 -1.54 3.79 4.61
C VAL A 35 -2.61 3.71 5.68
N TYR A 36 -3.87 3.88 5.26
CA TYR A 36 -5.06 3.79 6.10
C TYR A 36 -5.76 2.47 5.84
N PHE A 37 -6.17 1.79 6.91
CA PHE A 37 -6.87 0.52 6.82
C PHE A 37 -7.74 0.25 8.03
N THR A 38 -8.73 -0.61 7.87
CA THR A 38 -9.58 -1.12 8.95
C THR A 38 -9.23 -2.58 9.25
N ARG A 39 -9.48 -3.00 10.50
CA ARG A 39 -9.22 -4.36 10.97
C ARG A 39 -10.50 -4.94 11.57
N PRO A 40 -10.82 -6.22 11.31
CA PRO A 40 -11.99 -6.86 11.90
C PRO A 40 -11.90 -6.84 13.43
N GLY A 41 -13.02 -6.52 14.08
CA GLY A 41 -13.11 -6.41 15.53
C GLY A 41 -12.48 -5.15 16.13
N TYR A 42 -12.10 -4.17 15.31
CA TYR A 42 -11.61 -2.87 15.78
C TYR A 42 -12.37 -1.73 15.08
N PRO A 43 -13.10 -0.88 15.83
CA PRO A 43 -14.02 0.10 15.25
C PRO A 43 -13.33 1.35 14.69
N HIS A 44 -12.05 1.54 14.95
CA HIS A 44 -11.31 2.73 14.52
C HIS A 44 -10.46 2.44 13.28
N GLU A 45 -10.28 3.46 12.44
CA GLU A 45 -9.34 3.39 11.33
C GLU A 45 -7.90 3.40 11.86
N CYS A 46 -7.08 2.51 11.31
CA CYS A 46 -5.65 2.41 11.61
C CYS A 46 -4.85 3.12 10.53
N MET A 47 -3.74 3.76 10.93
CA MET A 47 -2.73 4.27 10.00
C MET A 47 -1.36 3.64 10.30
N GLN A 48 -0.60 3.32 9.27
CA GLN A 48 0.82 2.94 9.39
C GLN A 48 1.65 3.63 8.31
N PRO A 49 2.93 3.93 8.57
CA PRO A 49 3.81 4.43 7.53
C PRO A 49 4.00 3.37 6.44
N VAL A 50 4.14 3.82 5.19
CA VAL A 50 4.23 2.97 3.99
C VAL A 50 5.34 1.92 4.11
N TRP A 51 6.53 2.31 4.59
CA TRP A 51 7.67 1.38 4.74
C TRP A 51 7.33 0.19 5.64
N LYS A 52 6.62 0.45 6.74
CA LYS A 52 6.24 -0.59 7.71
C LYS A 52 5.13 -1.46 7.13
N PHE A 53 4.18 -0.84 6.45
CA PHE A 53 3.14 -1.59 5.75
C PHE A 53 3.74 -2.54 4.70
N GLN A 54 4.68 -2.07 3.90
CA GLN A 54 5.38 -2.87 2.87
C GLN A 54 6.19 -4.03 3.45
N GLN A 55 6.84 -3.84 4.60
CA GLN A 55 7.68 -4.87 5.22
C GLN A 55 6.86 -6.01 5.83
N TYR A 56 5.66 -5.71 6.32
CA TYR A 56 4.94 -6.59 7.24
C TYR A 56 3.58 -7.07 6.74
N PHE A 57 3.00 -6.41 5.74
CA PHE A 57 1.68 -6.78 5.21
C PHE A 57 1.81 -7.48 3.87
N THR A 58 1.05 -8.55 3.70
CA THR A 58 1.06 -9.38 2.48
C THR A 58 -0.28 -9.25 1.77
N SER A 59 -0.31 -9.01 0.46
CA SER A 59 -1.58 -8.91 -0.28
C SER A 59 -2.36 -10.24 -0.23
N ALA A 60 -3.65 -10.19 0.08
CA ALA A 60 -4.52 -11.37 0.15
C ALA A 60 -4.88 -11.95 -1.23
N MET A 61 -4.64 -11.20 -2.32
CA MET A 61 -4.91 -11.63 -3.69
C MET A 61 -3.64 -12.21 -4.33
N ASN A 62 -3.74 -13.48 -4.76
CA ASN A 62 -2.81 -14.33 -5.50
C ASN A 62 -1.62 -13.67 -6.24
N GLU A 63 -0.48 -14.40 -6.17
CA GLU A 63 0.85 -14.30 -6.81
C GLU A 63 1.01 -13.47 -8.11
N GLN A 64 -0.02 -13.37 -8.95
CA GLN A 64 0.04 -12.82 -10.31
C GLN A 64 0.02 -11.29 -10.39
N ARG A 65 -0.21 -10.57 -9.27
CA ARG A 65 -0.19 -9.09 -9.22
C ARG A 65 0.83 -8.51 -8.24
N LYS A 66 1.80 -9.32 -7.78
CA LYS A 66 2.87 -8.89 -6.86
C LYS A 66 3.70 -7.71 -7.40
N ASN A 67 3.75 -7.52 -8.73
CA ASN A 67 4.69 -6.59 -9.37
C ASN A 67 4.17 -5.19 -9.74
N ILE A 68 2.88 -4.88 -9.60
CA ILE A 68 2.34 -3.58 -10.08
C ILE A 68 2.27 -2.52 -8.98
N PHE A 69 2.03 -2.90 -7.72
CA PHE A 69 1.81 -1.90 -6.66
C PHE A 69 3.10 -1.39 -6.01
N ILE A 70 4.13 -2.22 -5.87
CA ILE A 70 5.48 -1.75 -5.50
C ILE A 70 6.00 -0.78 -6.59
N ARG A 71 5.74 -1.06 -7.88
CA ARG A 71 6.09 -0.13 -8.96
C ARG A 71 5.29 1.19 -8.93
N LEU A 72 3.98 1.17 -8.65
CA LEU A 72 3.18 2.42 -8.67
C LEU A 72 3.50 3.38 -7.51
N ILE A 73 4.00 2.89 -6.39
CA ILE A 73 4.47 3.75 -5.27
C ILE A 73 5.91 4.23 -5.52
N LEU A 74 6.74 3.46 -6.25
CA LEU A 74 8.16 3.78 -6.51
C LEU A 74 8.42 4.56 -7.82
N PHE A 75 7.52 4.59 -8.79
CA PHE A 75 7.75 5.29 -10.08
C PHE A 75 7.42 6.78 -10.07
N SER A 76 7.83 7.50 -9.01
CA SER A 76 7.95 8.96 -9.05
C SER A 76 9.37 9.45 -8.81
N SER A 77 10.36 8.56 -8.92
CA SER A 77 11.78 8.92 -8.90
C SER A 77 12.56 8.08 -9.93
N THR A 78 12.59 8.55 -11.18
CA THR A 78 13.52 8.06 -12.21
C THR A 78 14.96 8.31 -11.77
N ARG A 79 15.69 7.25 -11.40
CA ARG A 79 17.14 7.16 -11.65
C ARG A 79 17.47 5.81 -12.27
N LEU A 80 17.93 5.94 -13.52
CA LEU A 80 18.73 5.02 -14.32
C LEU A 80 19.50 3.97 -13.52
N ILE A 81 19.31 2.69 -13.88
CA ILE A 81 20.41 1.72 -13.87
C ILE A 81 20.35 1.02 -15.24
N THR A 82 21.11 1.57 -16.17
CA THR A 82 21.57 0.90 -17.37
C THR A 82 22.54 -0.22 -17.01
N HIS A 83 22.39 -1.34 -17.72
CA HIS A 83 23.45 -2.28 -18.11
C HIS A 83 24.04 -3.23 -17.06
N TYR A 84 23.67 -4.52 -17.17
CA TYR A 84 24.61 -5.64 -17.02
C TYR A 84 24.23 -6.73 -18.03
N SER A 85 24.87 -6.66 -19.19
CA SER A 85 25.17 -7.79 -20.08
C SER A 85 26.64 -7.63 -20.46
N VAL A 86 27.51 -8.50 -19.95
CA VAL A 86 28.55 -9.31 -20.62
C VAL A 86 28.99 -10.35 -19.60
#